data_AF-A0A920QVN0-F1
#
_entry.id   AF-A0A920QVN0-F1
#
_cell.length_a   1.000
_cell.length_b   1.000
_cell.length_c   1.000
_cell.angle_alpha   90.00
_cell.angle_beta   90.00
_cell.angle_gamma   90.00
#
_symmetry.space_group_name_H-M   'P 1'
#
loop_
_entity.id
_entity.type
_entity.pdbx_description
1 polymer ?
#
loop_
_entity_poly.entity_id
_entity_poly.type
_entity_poly.pdbx_seq_one_letter_code
_entity_poly.pdbx_strand_id
1 'polypeptide(L)'
;MIAWLEEHGHGTRKINYKLRDWLFSRQRYWGEPFPILFVDGEPKTVQDSDLPVVLPDLEDFQPSGKPEGQLATAVDWLETTDPDTGKPALRETNTMPQWAGSCWYYLRFLDPDNEVS
;
A
#
# COMPACT_ATOMS: atom_id res chain seq x y z
N MET A 1 -28.55 -16.36 -29.91
CA MET A 1 -27.14 -16.77 -29.82
C MET A 1 -26.72 -17.03 -28.37
N ILE A 2 -26.66 -16.01 -27.49
CA ILE A 2 -26.23 -16.20 -26.08
C ILE A 2 -27.13 -17.20 -25.34
N ALA A 3 -28.46 -17.01 -25.38
CA ALA A 3 -29.40 -17.93 -24.73
C ALA A 3 -29.28 -19.38 -25.22
N TRP A 4 -29.01 -19.58 -26.52
CA TRP A 4 -28.82 -20.92 -27.08
C TRP A 4 -27.52 -21.58 -26.59
N LEU A 5 -26.42 -20.81 -26.51
CA LEU A 5 -25.13 -21.27 -25.98
C LEU A 5 -25.23 -21.65 -24.50
N GLU A 6 -26.04 -20.93 -23.71
CA GLU A 6 -26.30 -21.23 -22.31
C GLU A 6 -27.16 -22.48 -22.13
N GLU A 7 -28.25 -22.60 -22.90
CA GLU A 7 -29.17 -23.75 -22.84
C GLU A 7 -28.50 -25.07 -23.26
N HIS A 8 -27.54 -25.02 -24.18
CA HIS A 8 -26.83 -26.21 -24.68
C HIS A 8 -25.47 -26.45 -24.00
N GLY A 9 -25.13 -25.67 -22.96
CA GLY A 9 -23.88 -25.86 -22.19
C GLY A 9 -22.60 -25.54 -22.97
N HIS A 10 -22.69 -24.74 -24.04
CA HIS A 10 -21.56 -24.33 -24.88
C HIS A 10 -20.98 -22.95 -24.50
N GLY A 11 -21.52 -22.29 -23.48
CA GLY A 11 -20.96 -21.05 -22.93
C GLY A 11 -21.86 -20.40 -21.89
N THR A 12 -21.34 -19.35 -21.25
CA THR A 12 -22.08 -18.54 -20.27
C THR A 12 -21.94 -17.06 -20.58
N ARG A 13 -22.97 -16.27 -20.29
CA ARG A 13 -22.89 -14.81 -20.39
C ARG A 13 -21.84 -14.28 -19.42
N LYS A 14 -20.86 -13.55 -19.96
CA LYS A 14 -19.83 -12.85 -19.17
C LYS A 14 -19.90 -11.36 -19.44
N ILE A 15 -20.07 -10.56 -18.38
CA ILE A 15 -19.94 -9.10 -18.44
C ILE A 15 -18.49 -8.76 -18.10
N ASN A 16 -17.82 -8.00 -18.97
CA ASN A 16 -16.46 -7.54 -18.75
C ASN A 16 -16.45 -6.01 -18.69
N TYR A 17 -15.60 -5.46 -17.82
CA TYR A 17 -15.40 -4.02 -17.70
C TYR A 17 -14.04 -3.64 -18.29
N LYS A 18 -13.94 -2.42 -18.83
CA LYS A 18 -12.64 -1.83 -19.19
C LYS A 18 -11.86 -1.32 -17.97
N LEU A 19 -12.54 -1.15 -16.84
CA LEU A 19 -11.94 -0.75 -15.58
C LEU A 19 -10.89 -1.80 -15.18
N ARG A 20 -9.72 -1.32 -14.76
CA ARG A 20 -8.62 -2.13 -14.26
C ARG A 20 -8.48 -1.89 -12.77
N ASP A 21 -7.87 -2.85 -12.11
CA ASP A 21 -7.51 -2.71 -10.71
C ASP A 21 -6.58 -1.52 -10.51
N TRP A 22 -6.70 -0.92 -9.35
CA TRP A 22 -5.99 0.29 -9.03
C TRP A 22 -4.55 -0.03 -8.64
N LEU A 23 -3.59 0.32 -9.50
CA LEU A 23 -2.18 0.20 -9.13
C LEU A 23 -1.85 1.27 -8.09
N PHE A 24 -1.86 0.86 -6.81
CA PHE A 24 -1.79 1.73 -5.65
C PHE A 24 -0.36 1.88 -5.10
N SER A 25 0.64 1.12 -5.54
CA SER A 25 2.01 1.23 -5.05
C SER A 25 2.89 2.14 -5.91
N ARG A 26 3.79 2.91 -5.29
CA ARG A 26 4.79 3.74 -5.97
C ARG A 26 6.18 3.52 -5.35
N GLN A 27 7.19 3.31 -6.19
CA GLN A 27 8.59 3.28 -5.77
C GLN A 27 9.15 4.71 -5.67
N ARG A 28 8.68 5.47 -4.68
CA ARG A 28 9.10 6.86 -4.44
C ARG A 28 9.22 7.11 -2.94
N TYR A 29 10.15 7.97 -2.56
CA TYR A 29 10.27 8.43 -1.18
C TYR A 29 9.09 9.32 -0.77
N TRP A 30 8.73 10.32 -1.58
CA TRP A 30 7.70 11.31 -1.21
C TRP A 30 6.27 10.79 -1.44
N GLY A 31 5.78 10.03 -0.47
CA GLY A 31 4.41 9.54 -0.38
C GLY A 31 4.17 8.89 0.98
N GLU A 32 2.91 8.60 1.30
CA GLU A 32 2.56 7.96 2.57
C GLU A 32 3.05 6.50 2.58
N PRO A 33 3.84 6.06 3.57
CA PRO A 33 4.21 4.66 3.71
C PRO A 33 2.98 3.76 3.89
N PHE A 34 3.00 2.57 3.29
CA PHE A 34 1.95 1.60 3.60
C PHE A 34 2.12 1.08 5.04
N PRO A 35 1.04 0.97 5.82
CA PRO A 35 1.07 0.38 7.16
C PRO A 35 1.12 -1.16 7.07
N ILE A 36 2.10 -1.70 6.34
CA ILE A 36 2.32 -3.14 6.14
C ILE A 36 3.73 -3.52 6.60
N LEU A 37 3.82 -4.62 7.34
CA LEU A 37 5.04 -5.32 7.74
C LEU A 37 5.08 -6.69 7.04
N PHE A 38 6.27 -7.14 6.68
CA PHE A 38 6.54 -8.50 6.22
C PHE A 38 7.23 -9.27 7.34
N VAL A 39 6.57 -10.29 7.87
CA VAL A 39 7.09 -11.17 8.94
C VAL A 39 7.24 -12.56 8.35
N ASP A 40 8.45 -13.12 8.38
CA ASP A 40 8.77 -14.41 7.73
C ASP A 40 8.37 -14.46 6.23
N GLY A 41 8.31 -13.30 5.57
CA GLY A 41 7.90 -13.16 4.17
C GLY A 41 6.40 -12.95 3.93
N GLU A 42 5.57 -13.05 4.97
CA GLU A 42 4.12 -12.87 4.86
C GLU A 42 3.70 -11.43 5.24
N PRO A 43 2.80 -10.79 4.48
CA PRO A 43 2.34 -9.43 4.77
C PRO A 43 1.36 -9.41 5.94
N LYS A 44 1.50 -8.39 6.79
CA LYS A 44 0.69 -8.13 7.98
C LYS A 44 0.47 -6.63 8.12
N THR A 45 -0.71 -6.20 8.55
CA THR A 45 -0.98 -4.78 8.84
C THR A 45 -0.34 -4.35 10.15
N VAL A 46 0.14 -3.11 10.19
CA VAL A 46 0.53 -2.42 11.44
C VAL A 46 -0.71 -2.23 12.31
N GLN A 47 -0.56 -2.26 13.64
CA GLN A 47 -1.67 -2.00 14.57
C GLN A 47 -2.04 -0.53 14.59
N ASP A 48 -3.30 -0.21 14.85
CA ASP A 48 -3.79 1.17 14.90
C ASP A 48 -3.04 2.03 15.95
N SER A 49 -2.60 1.40 17.04
CA SER A 49 -1.79 2.05 18.10
C SER A 49 -0.37 2.42 17.68
N ASP A 50 0.14 1.80 16.62
CA ASP A 50 1.49 2.02 16.10
C ASP A 50 1.47 2.96 14.86
N LEU A 51 0.29 3.44 14.48
CA LEU A 51 0.14 4.49 13.49
C LEU A 51 0.46 5.87 14.10
N PRO A 52 0.99 6.82 13.33
CA PRO A 52 1.33 6.71 11.91
C PRO A 52 2.71 6.09 11.65
N VAL A 53 2.86 5.40 10.51
CA VAL A 53 4.18 5.01 10.00
C VAL A 53 4.83 6.22 9.33
N VAL A 54 5.74 6.86 10.04
CA VAL A 54 6.44 8.08 9.57
C VAL A 54 7.56 7.71 8.59
N LEU A 55 7.76 8.54 7.56
CA LEU A 55 8.88 8.42 6.64
C LEU A 55 10.23 8.58 7.39
N PRO A 56 11.28 7.83 7.01
CA PRO A 56 12.60 8.01 7.58
C PRO A 56 13.26 9.26 7.02
N ASP A 57 14.07 9.94 7.83
CA ASP A 57 14.97 10.96 7.31
C ASP A 57 16.05 10.31 6.43
N LEU A 58 16.11 10.73 5.17
CA LEU A 58 17.15 10.35 4.22
C LEU A 58 18.05 11.55 3.92
N GLU A 59 19.37 11.34 3.95
CA GLU A 59 20.33 12.37 3.52
C GLU A 59 20.38 12.51 1.99
N ASP A 60 20.11 11.43 1.27
CA ASP A 60 20.13 11.38 -0.19
C ASP A 60 18.79 10.84 -0.74
N PHE A 61 18.10 11.70 -1.49
CA PHE A 61 16.83 11.39 -2.16
C PHE A 61 17.03 11.05 -3.65
N GLN A 62 18.25 10.87 -4.12
CA GLN A 62 18.49 10.50 -5.50
C GLN A 62 17.97 9.08 -5.77
N PRO A 63 17.44 8.81 -6.98
CA PRO A 63 17.14 7.45 -7.39
C PRO A 63 18.43 6.63 -7.37
N SER A 64 18.46 5.56 -6.59
CA SER A 64 19.62 4.66 -6.48
C SER A 64 19.93 3.89 -7.77
N GLY A 65 19.06 4.01 -8.80
CA GLY A 65 19.16 3.30 -10.08
C GLY A 65 18.86 1.81 -9.97
N LYS A 66 18.55 1.31 -8.78
CA LYS A 66 18.17 -0.08 -8.54
C LYS A 66 16.66 -0.30 -8.72
N PRO A 67 16.20 -1.54 -8.92
CA PRO A 67 14.77 -1.87 -8.96
C PRO A 67 14.05 -1.57 -7.63
N GLU A 68 14.79 -1.61 -6.52
CA GLU A 68 14.24 -1.33 -5.19
C GLU A 68 14.04 0.19 -4.98
N GLY A 69 12.92 0.56 -4.36
CA GLY A 69 12.57 1.96 -4.10
C GLY A 69 13.53 2.66 -3.12
N GLN A 70 13.45 3.98 -3.04
CA GLN A 70 14.31 4.81 -2.19
C GLN A 70 14.22 4.44 -0.70
N LEU A 71 13.06 3.99 -0.21
CA LEU A 71 12.92 3.54 1.17
C LEU A 71 13.67 2.24 1.47
N ALA A 72 14.01 1.45 0.45
CA ALA A 72 14.80 0.23 0.64
C ALA A 72 16.26 0.52 1.04
N THR A 73 16.76 1.75 0.85
CA THR A 73 18.10 2.14 1.31
C THR A 73 18.13 2.58 2.76
N ALA A 74 16.98 2.89 3.36
CA ALA A 74 16.85 3.28 4.76
C ALA A 74 16.82 2.04 5.67
N VAL A 75 17.94 1.30 5.77
CA VAL A 75 17.98 -0.01 6.47
C VAL A 75 17.46 0.07 7.91
N ASP A 76 17.86 1.10 8.66
CA ASP A 76 17.43 1.31 10.06
C ASP A 76 15.92 1.54 10.21
N TRP A 77 15.26 2.00 9.14
CA TRP A 77 13.81 2.15 9.09
C TRP A 77 13.14 0.94 8.44
N LEU A 78 13.76 0.30 7.46
CA LEU A 78 13.19 -0.87 6.80
C LEU A 78 13.11 -2.04 7.78
N GLU A 79 14.19 -2.29 8.52
CA GLU A 79 14.28 -3.37 9.48
C GLU A 79 13.60 -2.95 10.79
N THR A 80 12.60 -3.72 11.19
CA THR A 80 11.85 -3.49 12.42
C THR A 80 11.49 -4.81 13.09
N THR A 81 10.70 -4.75 14.14
CA THR A 81 10.24 -5.93 14.88
C THR A 81 8.73 -5.90 14.91
N ASP A 82 8.10 -7.05 14.71
CA ASP A 82 6.67 -7.20 14.85
C ASP A 82 6.28 -7.08 16.34
N PRO A 83 5.47 -6.08 16.74
CA PRO A 83 5.10 -5.87 18.14
C PRO A 83 4.31 -7.05 18.74
N ASP A 84 3.58 -7.84 17.94
CA ASP A 84 2.81 -8.98 18.45
C ASP A 84 3.66 -10.23 18.71
N THR A 85 4.60 -10.51 17.81
CA THR A 85 5.37 -11.77 17.84
C THR A 85 6.81 -11.60 18.30
N GLY A 86 7.32 -10.36 18.33
CA GLY A 86 8.72 -10.05 18.63
C GLY A 86 9.70 -10.51 17.54
N LYS A 87 9.22 -10.96 16.39
CA LYS A 87 10.04 -11.45 15.29
C LYS A 87 10.60 -10.30 14.45
N PRO A 88 11.75 -10.48 13.79
CA PRO A 88 12.23 -9.54 12.78
C PRO A 88 11.18 -9.35 11.69
N ALA A 89 10.97 -8.10 11.29
CA ALA A 89 9.99 -7.71 10.28
C ALA A 89 10.60 -6.66 9.34
N LEU A 90 10.11 -6.61 8.10
CA LEU A 90 10.50 -5.59 7.12
C LEU A 90 9.31 -4.70 6.78
N ARG A 91 9.47 -3.38 6.76
CA ARG A 91 8.42 -2.45 6.30
C ARG A 91 8.20 -2.53 4.79
N GLU A 92 6.99 -2.27 4.32
CA GLU A 92 6.73 -2.03 2.89
C GLU A 92 7.49 -0.77 2.41
N THR A 93 8.21 -0.89 1.30
CA THR A 93 9.10 0.15 0.78
C THR A 93 8.46 1.00 -0.31
N ASN A 94 7.30 0.60 -0.81
CA ASN A 94 6.49 1.43 -1.66
C ASN A 94 5.71 2.46 -0.83
N THR A 95 5.33 3.55 -1.47
CA THR A 95 4.46 4.57 -0.90
C THR A 95 3.14 4.63 -1.66
N MET A 96 2.12 5.14 -0.99
CA MET A 96 0.84 5.46 -1.60
C MET A 96 1.01 6.65 -2.56
N PRO A 97 0.33 6.64 -3.71
CA PRO A 97 0.36 7.72 -4.67
C PRO A 97 -0.36 8.94 -4.11
N GLN A 98 0.02 10.12 -4.60
CA GLN A 98 -0.54 11.40 -4.18
C GLN A 98 -2.08 11.46 -4.22
N TRP A 99 -2.71 10.71 -5.13
CA TRP A 99 -4.16 10.70 -5.24
C TRP A 99 -4.88 9.92 -4.12
N ALA A 100 -4.16 9.13 -3.32
CA ALA A 100 -4.70 8.41 -2.15
C ALA A 100 -5.22 9.38 -1.09
N GLY A 101 -4.53 10.50 -0.82
CA GLY A 101 -5.05 11.55 0.07
C GLY A 101 -6.16 12.38 -0.59
N SER A 102 -6.05 12.64 -1.89
CA SER A 102 -6.99 13.51 -2.61
C SER A 102 -8.38 12.90 -2.85
N CYS A 103 -8.55 11.59 -2.66
CA CYS A 103 -9.85 10.95 -2.86
C CYS A 103 -10.83 11.16 -1.69
N TRP A 104 -10.34 11.68 -0.54
CA TRP A 104 -11.15 11.87 0.66
C TRP A 104 -10.87 13.16 1.44
N TYR A 105 -9.91 14.01 1.03
CA TYR A 105 -9.56 15.25 1.75
C TYR A 105 -10.74 16.17 2.10
N TYR A 106 -11.79 16.21 1.26
CA TYR A 106 -12.99 17.00 1.51
C TYR A 106 -13.79 16.53 2.74
N LEU A 107 -13.67 15.26 3.13
CA LEU A 107 -14.22 14.75 4.38
C LEU A 107 -13.40 15.25 5.58
N ARG A 108 -12.07 15.31 5.45
CA ARG A 108 -11.19 15.80 6.52
C ARG A 108 -11.44 17.28 6.86
N PHE A 109 -11.88 18.09 5.90
CA PHE A 109 -12.28 19.47 6.19
C PHE A 109 -13.49 19.61 7.11
N LEU A 110 -14.33 18.57 7.22
CA LEU A 110 -15.47 18.59 8.13
C LEU A 110 -15.01 18.45 9.60
N ASP A 111 -13.84 17.84 9.83
CA ASP A 111 -13.28 17.61 11.16
C ASP A 111 -11.73 17.46 11.08
N PRO A 112 -11.00 18.58 10.91
CA PRO A 112 -9.58 18.57 10.56
C PRO A 112 -8.65 18.20 11.72
N ASP A 113 -9.11 18.35 12.96
CA ASP A 113 -8.34 18.14 14.18
C ASP A 113 -8.72 16.82 14.88
N ASN A 114 -9.49 15.95 14.21
CA ASN A 114 -9.86 14.66 14.75
C ASN A 114 -8.63 13.74 14.85
N GLU A 115 -8.25 13.38 16.07
CA GLU A 115 -7.12 12.50 16.37
C GLU A 115 -7.56 11.05 16.68
N VAL A 116 -8.84 10.72 16.51
CA VAL A 116 -9.34 9.37 16.78
C VAL A 116 -8.93 8.43 15.64
N SER A 117 -7.97 7.56 15.93
CA SER A 117 -7.67 6.32 15.20
C SER A 117 -8.65 5.22 15.58
#